data_AF-A0A4Y1R7N8-F1
#
_entry.id   AF-A0A4Y1R7N8-F1
#
_cell.length_a   1.000
_cell.length_b   1.000
_cell.length_c   1.000
_cell.angle_alpha   90.00
_cell.angle_beta   90.00
_cell.angle_gamma   90.00
#
_symmetry.space_group_name_H-M   'P 1'
#
loop_
_entity.id
_entity.type
_entity.pdbx_description
1 polymer ?
#
loop_
_entity_poly.entity_id
_entity_poly.type
_entity_poly.pdbx_seq_one_letter_code
_entity_poly.pdbx_strand_id
1 'polypeptide(L)'
;MKKLHEKLKSYKHYESIKFALKNILHDSLTNTEFEDRWKEMLEKYELQSNDWLRGLYDERRRWVPSFVKGSFWAGMSTTQRSESMNAFFDDHVNSKTTLKQFVEQYENALMTKVEKENQADYMSSSANIRCSTHYFM
;
A
#
# COMPACT_ATOMS: atom_id res chain seq x y z
N MET A 1 4.77 -4.80 1.02
CA MET A 1 5.53 -6.03 0.67
C MET A 1 7.06 -5.91 0.81
N LYS A 2 7.70 -4.73 0.69
CA LYS A 2 9.16 -4.57 0.88
C LYS A 2 9.69 -5.11 2.22
N LYS A 3 9.02 -4.77 3.33
CA LYS A 3 9.39 -5.28 4.67
C LYS A 3 9.32 -6.81 4.80
N LEU A 4 8.34 -7.46 4.17
CA LEU A 4 8.24 -8.92 4.14
C LEU A 4 9.44 -9.55 3.42
N HIS A 5 9.85 -8.97 2.30
CA HIS A 5 11.05 -9.39 1.60
C HIS A 5 12.30 -9.17 2.46
N GLU A 6 12.49 -7.99 3.03
CA GLU A 6 13.65 -7.67 3.86
C GLU A 6 13.79 -8.61 5.07
N LYS A 7 12.68 -8.95 5.73
CA LYS A 7 12.66 -9.76 6.96
C LYS A 7 12.72 -11.26 6.71
N LEU A 8 12.22 -11.74 5.58
CA LEU A 8 12.06 -13.17 5.33
C LEU A 8 12.85 -13.71 4.12
N LYS A 9 13.56 -12.87 3.35
CA LYS A 9 14.33 -13.33 2.17
C LYS A 9 15.45 -14.34 2.49
N SER A 10 15.95 -14.34 3.72
CA SER A 10 17.02 -15.25 4.16
C SER A 10 16.53 -16.68 4.39
N TYR A 11 15.22 -16.91 4.44
CA TYR A 11 14.66 -18.24 4.64
C TYR A 11 14.64 -19.03 3.33
N LYS A 12 15.05 -20.31 3.40
CA LYS A 12 15.13 -21.21 2.24
C LYS A 12 13.82 -21.32 1.45
N HIS A 13 12.68 -21.16 2.12
CA HIS A 13 11.34 -21.28 1.53
C HIS A 13 10.61 -19.94 1.37
N TYR A 14 11.33 -18.83 1.19
CA TYR A 14 10.76 -17.48 1.14
C TYR A 14 9.53 -17.35 0.22
N GLU A 15 9.59 -17.83 -1.02
CA GLU A 15 8.46 -17.72 -1.95
C GLU A 15 7.25 -18.54 -1.48
N SER A 16 7.48 -19.71 -0.89
CA SER A 16 6.40 -20.53 -0.30
C SER A 16 5.80 -19.88 0.95
N ILE A 17 6.62 -19.28 1.82
CA ILE A 17 6.16 -18.53 3.00
C ILE A 17 5.33 -17.33 2.56
N LYS A 18 5.82 -16.56 1.60
CA LYS A 18 5.14 -15.39 1.03
C LYS A 18 3.81 -15.77 0.39
N PHE A 19 3.76 -16.88 -0.35
CA PHE A 19 2.53 -17.40 -0.93
C PHE A 19 1.55 -17.86 0.14
N ALA A 20 2.00 -18.65 1.12
CA ALA A 20 1.18 -19.11 2.24
C ALA A 20 0.58 -17.92 3.01
N LEU A 21 1.39 -16.93 3.35
CA LEU A 21 0.92 -15.73 4.05
C LEU A 21 -0.15 -14.98 3.24
N LYS A 22 0.04 -14.80 1.94
CA LYS A 22 -0.97 -14.16 1.08
C LYS A 22 -2.29 -14.93 1.10
N ASN A 23 -2.25 -16.25 0.96
CA ASN A 23 -3.46 -17.07 0.98
C ASN A 23 -4.14 -17.01 2.34
N ILE A 24 -3.39 -17.04 3.44
CA ILE A 24 -3.95 -16.88 4.78
C ILE A 24 -4.71 -15.56 4.91
N LEU A 25 -4.19 -14.47 4.34
CA LEU A 25 -4.83 -13.16 4.42
C LEU A 25 -6.05 -13.02 3.51
N HIS A 26 -6.02 -13.61 2.32
CA HIS A 26 -7.10 -13.49 1.34
C HIS A 26 -8.22 -14.52 1.53
N ASP A 27 -7.89 -15.72 2.01
CA ASP A 27 -8.81 -16.86 2.04
C ASP A 27 -9.36 -17.17 3.44
N SER A 28 -8.89 -16.51 4.49
CA SER A 28 -9.46 -16.67 5.84
C SER A 28 -10.66 -15.73 6.00
N LEU A 29 -11.86 -16.31 6.08
CA LEU A 29 -13.11 -15.55 6.19
C LEU A 29 -13.50 -15.30 7.65
N THR A 30 -12.99 -16.14 8.56
CA THR A 30 -13.23 -16.07 10.00
C THR A 30 -11.92 -15.85 10.78
N ASN A 31 -12.05 -15.35 12.00
CA ASN A 31 -10.90 -15.18 12.89
C ASN A 31 -10.26 -16.54 13.23
N THR A 32 -11.07 -17.58 13.44
CA THR A 32 -10.60 -18.93 13.76
C THR A 32 -9.78 -19.54 12.62
N GLU A 33 -10.26 -19.45 11.38
CA GLU A 33 -9.51 -19.94 10.21
C GLU A 33 -8.16 -19.24 10.06
N PHE A 34 -8.11 -17.93 10.34
CA PHE A 34 -6.85 -17.18 10.31
C PHE A 34 -5.89 -17.69 11.39
N GLU A 35 -6.36 -17.84 12.63
CA GLU A 35 -5.53 -18.28 13.76
C GLU A 35 -4.94 -19.68 13.52
N ASP A 36 -5.77 -20.61 13.04
CA ASP A 36 -5.35 -21.98 12.75
C ASP A 36 -4.31 -22.02 11.62
N ARG A 37 -4.61 -21.39 10.48
CA ARG A 37 -3.68 -21.39 9.32
C ARG A 37 -2.40 -20.59 9.59
N TRP A 38 -2.47 -19.54 10.41
CA TRP A 38 -1.29 -18.79 10.85
C TRP A 38 -0.36 -19.70 11.66
N LYS A 39 -0.91 -20.45 12.61
CA LYS A 39 -0.15 -21.40 13.42
C LYS A 39 0.46 -22.51 12.56
N GLU A 40 -0.32 -23.11 11.65
CA GLU A 40 0.17 -24.12 10.71
C GLU A 40 1.34 -23.62 9.86
N MET A 41 1.26 -22.38 9.36
CA MET A 41 2.35 -21.77 8.59
C MET A 41 3.59 -21.57 9.46
N LEU A 42 3.45 -21.09 10.69
CA LEU A 42 4.60 -20.92 11.59
C LEU A 42 5.28 -22.26 11.90
N GLU A 43 4.50 -23.31 12.09
CA GLU A 43 5.01 -24.66 12.36
C GLU A 43 5.70 -25.26 11.13
N LYS A 44 5.08 -25.18 9.96
CA LYS A 44 5.59 -25.74 8.71
C LYS A 44 6.93 -25.15 8.27
N TYR A 45 7.17 -23.88 8.58
CA TYR A 45 8.36 -23.16 8.15
C TYR A 45 9.33 -22.81 9.29
N GLU A 46 9.10 -23.35 10.50
CA GLU A 46 9.94 -23.12 11.69
C GLU A 46 10.12 -21.63 12.03
N LEU A 47 9.03 -20.86 11.96
CA LEU A 47 9.01 -19.40 12.10
C LEU A 47 8.61 -18.91 13.50
N GLN A 48 8.42 -19.81 14.47
CA GLN A 48 7.89 -19.48 15.80
C GLN A 48 8.79 -18.53 16.61
N SER A 49 10.10 -18.55 16.34
CA SER A 49 11.10 -17.68 16.98
C SER A 49 11.28 -16.33 16.28
N ASN A 50 10.54 -16.05 15.20
CA ASN A 50 10.69 -14.81 14.46
C ASN A 50 9.95 -13.65 15.16
N ASP A 51 10.72 -12.73 15.76
CA ASP A 51 10.16 -11.58 16.50
C ASP A 51 9.31 -10.65 15.62
N TRP A 52 9.65 -10.52 14.33
CA TRP A 52 8.87 -9.67 13.42
C TRP A 52 7.48 -10.26 13.17
N LEU A 53 7.37 -11.57 12.95
CA LEU A 53 6.09 -12.25 12.81
C LEU A 53 5.28 -12.24 14.11
N ARG A 54 5.94 -12.30 15.28
CA ARG A 54 5.28 -12.14 16.58
C ARG A 54 4.65 -10.75 16.71
N GLY A 55 5.40 -9.69 16.46
CA GLY A 55 4.86 -8.33 16.51
C GLY A 55 3.74 -8.10 15.48
N LEU A 56 3.87 -8.68 14.29
CA LEU A 56 2.83 -8.62 13.26
C LEU A 56 1.54 -9.32 13.71
N TYR A 57 1.66 -10.44 14.42
CA TYR A 57 0.54 -11.18 15.00
C TYR A 57 -0.12 -10.42 16.17
N ASP A 58 0.65 -9.75 17.02
CA ASP A 58 0.12 -8.94 18.13
C ASP A 58 -0.80 -7.83 17.62
N GLU A 59 -0.47 -7.26 16.45
CA GLU A 59 -1.27 -6.22 15.81
C GLU A 59 -2.35 -6.74 14.86
N ARG A 60 -2.60 -8.07 14.77
CA ARG A 60 -3.50 -8.68 13.77
C ARG A 60 -4.89 -8.04 13.66
N ARG A 61 -5.44 -7.56 14.77
CA ARG A 61 -6.75 -6.88 14.81
C ARG A 61 -6.80 -5.55 14.02
N ARG A 62 -5.65 -5.00 13.64
CA ARG A 62 -5.55 -3.72 12.91
C ARG A 62 -5.43 -3.89 11.39
N TRP A 63 -4.97 -5.05 10.92
CA TRP A 63 -4.58 -5.21 9.52
C TRP A 63 -5.08 -6.50 8.86
N VAL A 64 -5.49 -7.51 9.63
CA VAL A 64 -6.01 -8.78 9.08
C VAL A 64 -7.47 -8.60 8.64
N PRO A 65 -7.82 -8.92 7.39
CA PRO A 65 -9.17 -8.70 6.84
C PRO A 65 -10.30 -9.30 7.68
N SER A 66 -10.16 -10.54 8.16
CA SER A 66 -11.18 -11.23 8.97
C SER A 66 -11.51 -10.48 10.27
N PHE A 67 -10.52 -9.83 10.89
CA PHE A 67 -10.70 -9.05 12.12
C PHE A 67 -11.27 -7.65 11.88
N VAL A 68 -10.97 -7.04 10.73
CA VAL A 68 -11.38 -5.65 10.43
C VAL A 68 -12.65 -5.56 9.59
N LYS A 69 -13.22 -6.70 9.17
CA LYS A 69 -14.43 -6.80 8.35
C LYS A 69 -15.64 -6.05 8.92
N GLY A 70 -15.74 -5.92 10.24
CA GLY A 70 -16.82 -5.20 10.93
C GLY A 70 -16.60 -3.69 11.06
N SER A 71 -15.41 -3.19 10.71
CA SER A 71 -15.09 -1.77 10.78
C SER A 71 -15.51 -1.08 9.48
N PHE A 72 -16.07 0.13 9.58
CA PHE A 72 -16.34 0.95 8.41
C PHE A 72 -15.08 1.70 7.97
N TRP A 73 -14.59 1.41 6.77
CA TRP A 73 -13.37 2.02 6.22
C TRP A 73 -13.65 3.13 5.20
N ALA A 74 -14.92 3.44 4.90
CA ALA A 74 -15.30 4.42 3.86
C ALA A 74 -14.57 4.22 2.51
N GLY A 75 -14.28 2.98 2.14
CA GLY A 75 -13.50 2.65 0.92
C GLY A 75 -11.98 2.77 1.06
N MET A 76 -11.45 3.11 2.24
CA MET A 76 -10.01 3.31 2.50
C MET A 76 -9.28 2.02 2.93
N SER A 77 -9.56 0.87 2.29
CA SER A 77 -8.72 -0.32 2.46
C SER A 77 -7.39 -0.23 1.70
N THR A 78 -7.24 0.78 0.84
CA THR A 78 -6.12 0.95 -0.08
C THR A 78 -5.07 1.89 0.48
N THR A 79 -3.83 1.68 0.06
CA THR A 79 -2.69 2.58 0.34
C THR A 79 -2.74 3.87 -0.47
N GLN A 80 -3.87 4.20 -1.10
CA GLN A 80 -4.03 5.30 -2.05
C GLN A 80 -3.58 6.66 -1.48
N ARG A 81 -3.91 6.97 -0.22
CA ARG A 81 -3.48 8.24 0.39
C ARG A 81 -1.97 8.32 0.54
N SER A 82 -1.34 7.26 1.02
CA SER A 82 0.13 7.21 1.15
C SER A 82 0.82 7.14 -0.21
N GLU A 83 0.23 6.45 -1.18
CA GLU A 83 0.77 6.35 -2.55
C GLU A 83 0.68 7.70 -3.27
N SER A 84 -0.44 8.41 -3.15
CA SER A 84 -0.61 9.75 -3.69
C SER A 84 0.38 10.74 -3.08
N MET A 85 0.57 10.69 -1.75
CA MET A 85 1.56 11.52 -1.07
C MET A 85 2.99 11.16 -1.48
N ASN A 86 3.32 9.88 -1.62
CA ASN A 86 4.63 9.46 -2.10
C ASN A 86 4.86 9.93 -3.54
N ALA A 87 3.87 9.76 -4.42
CA ALA A 87 3.94 10.21 -5.81
C ALA A 87 4.09 11.73 -5.94
N PHE A 88 3.49 12.50 -5.03
CA PHE A 88 3.67 13.95 -5.00
C PHE A 88 5.11 14.38 -4.73
N PHE A 89 5.85 13.63 -3.90
CA PHE A 89 7.23 13.95 -3.51
C PHE A 89 8.31 13.11 -4.21
N ASP A 90 7.95 12.15 -5.06
CA ASP A 90 8.87 11.13 -5.60
C ASP A 90 10.05 11.76 -6.35
N ASP A 91 9.80 12.87 -7.05
CA ASP A 91 10.82 13.61 -7.81
C ASP A 91 11.63 14.62 -6.94
N HIS A 92 11.19 14.89 -5.71
CA HIS A 92 11.71 16.00 -4.89
C HIS A 92 12.41 15.54 -3.61
N VAL A 93 12.02 14.40 -3.03
CA VAL A 93 12.50 13.93 -1.73
C VAL A 93 12.99 12.49 -1.82
N ASN A 94 14.16 12.21 -1.25
CA ASN A 94 14.69 10.86 -1.12
C ASN A 94 15.28 10.60 0.27
N SER A 95 15.81 9.38 0.48
CA SER A 95 16.35 8.96 1.79
C SER A 95 17.56 9.76 2.28
N LYS A 96 18.20 10.56 1.43
CA LYS A 96 19.33 11.44 1.77
C LYS A 96 18.90 12.90 1.98
N THR A 97 17.65 13.26 1.67
CA THR A 97 17.14 14.62 1.87
C THR A 97 17.09 14.93 3.36
N THR A 98 17.85 15.93 3.79
CA THR A 98 17.83 16.40 5.19
C THR A 98 16.55 17.17 5.50
N LEU A 99 16.20 17.31 6.78
CA LEU A 99 15.01 18.06 7.18
C LEU A 99 15.03 19.53 6.71
N LYS A 100 16.22 20.16 6.66
CA LYS A 100 16.36 21.51 6.10
C LYS A 100 16.04 21.54 4.61
N GLN A 101 16.65 20.62 3.84
CA GLN A 101 16.40 20.50 2.40
C GLN A 101 14.95 20.13 2.09
N PHE A 102 14.29 19.39 2.98
CA PHE A 102 12.88 19.03 2.82
C PHE A 102 11.98 20.27 2.74
N VAL A 103 12.24 21.32 3.53
CA VAL A 103 11.44 22.55 3.49
C VAL A 103 11.53 23.20 2.11
N GLU A 104 12.73 23.31 1.56
CA GLU A 104 12.96 23.86 0.22
C GLU A 104 12.33 22.97 -0.87
N GLN A 105 12.47 21.64 -0.74
CA GLN A 105 11.90 20.69 -1.70
C GLN A 105 10.38 20.63 -1.65
N TYR A 106 9.77 20.92 -0.50
CA TYR A 106 8.33 21.02 -0.37
C TYR A 106 7.77 22.15 -1.22
N GLU A 107 8.39 23.33 -1.17
CA GLU A 107 8.00 24.48 -2.00
C GLU A 107 8.16 24.16 -3.50
N ASN A 108 9.25 23.51 -3.89
CA ASN A 108 9.48 23.07 -5.27
C ASN A 108 8.43 22.07 -5.76
N ALA A 109 8.06 21.09 -4.92
CA ALA A 109 7.01 20.11 -5.22
C ALA A 109 5.66 20.80 -5.42
N LEU A 110 5.34 21.78 -4.57
CA LEU A 110 4.12 22.57 -4.68
C LEU A 110 4.08 23.38 -5.98
N MET A 111 5.17 24.08 -6.32
CA MET A 111 5.24 24.83 -7.58
C MET A 111 5.09 23.93 -8.80
N THR A 112 5.78 22.78 -8.80
CA THR A 112 5.69 21.79 -9.89
C THR A 112 4.25 21.30 -10.07
N LYS A 113 3.52 21.09 -8.98
CA LYS A 113 2.11 20.69 -9.04
C LYS A 113 1.23 21.79 -9.64
N VAL A 114 1.39 23.03 -9.19
CA VAL A 114 0.63 24.18 -9.73
C VAL A 114 0.89 24.36 -11.22
N GLU A 115 2.15 24.21 -11.66
CA GLU A 115 2.50 24.32 -13.08
C GLU A 115 1.85 23.21 -13.92
N LYS A 116 1.86 21.97 -13.43
CA LYS A 116 1.17 20.84 -14.07
C LYS A 116 -0.35 21.06 -14.14
N GLU A 117 -0.96 21.62 -13.09
CA GLU A 117 -2.39 21.96 -13.07
C GLU A 117 -2.71 23.06 -14.11
N ASN A 118 -1.92 24.14 -14.14
CA ASN A 118 -2.08 25.21 -15.13
C ASN A 118 -1.93 24.69 -16.57
N GLN A 119 -0.96 23.80 -16.81
CA GLN A 119 -0.79 23.18 -18.12
C GLN A 119 -1.98 22.31 -18.48
N ALA A 120 -2.49 21.51 -17.54
CA ALA A 120 -3.68 20.68 -17.77
C ALA A 120 -4.92 21.54 -18.07
N ASP A 121 -5.13 22.63 -17.35
CA ASP A 121 -6.24 23.57 -17.57
C ASP A 121 -6.13 24.27 -18.93
N TYR A 122 -4.92 24.69 -19.31
CA TYR A 122 -4.67 25.25 -20.63
C TYR A 122 -4.97 24.22 -21.73
N MET A 123 -4.51 22.98 -21.59
CA MET A 123 -4.78 21.92 -22.56
C MET A 123 -6.27 21.59 -22.63
N SER A 124 -6.99 21.56 -21.51
CA SER A 124 -8.43 21.29 -21.48
C SER A 124 -9.25 22.42 -22.09
N SER A 125 -8.84 23.68 -21.89
CA SER A 125 -9.54 24.85 -22.44
C SER A 125 -9.23 25.11 -23.91
N SER A 126 -8.03 24.73 -24.37
CA SER A 126 -7.62 24.84 -25.77
C SER A 126 -8.05 23.65 -26.64
N ALA A 127 -8.35 22.50 -26.04
CA ALA A 127 -8.89 21.35 -26.75
C ALA A 127 -10.39 21.53 -27.06
N ASN A 128 -10.72 21.77 -28.33
CA ASN A 128 -12.10 21.63 -28.82
C ASN A 128 -12.49 20.15 -28.87
N ILE A 129 -12.89 19.57 -27.73
CA ILE A 129 -13.46 18.22 -27.70
C ILE A 129 -14.89 18.31 -28.21
N ARG A 130 -15.09 17.96 -29.49
CA ARG A 130 -16.43 17.90 -30.09
C ARG A 130 -17.20 16.74 -29.42
N CYS A 131 -18.00 17.04 -28.41
CA CYS A 131 -18.96 16.10 -27.86
C CYS A 131 -19.99 15.74 -28.93
N SER A 132 -19.77 14.64 -29.64
CA SER A 132 -20.74 14.04 -30.55
C SER A 132 -21.51 12.97 -29.80
N THR A 133 -22.50 13.36 -29.01
CA THR A 133 -23.54 12.42 -28.60
C THR A 133 -24.50 12.29 -29.77
N HIS A 134 -24.25 11.32 -30.67
CA HIS A 134 -25.26 10.90 -31.63
C HIS A 134 -26.32 10.07 -30.90
N TYR A 135 -27.42 10.72 -30.53
CA TYR A 135 -28.67 10.03 -30.23
C TYR A 135 -29.28 9.58 -31.56
N PHE A 136 -29.24 8.28 -31.84
CA PHE A 136 -30.09 7.68 -32.87
C PHE A 136 -31.48 7.48 -32.26
N MET A 137 -32.49 8.09 -32.88
CA MET A 137 -33.91 7.89 -32.58
C MET A 137 -34.49 6.85 -33.53
#